data_AF-A0A2E9JBL0-F1
#
_entry.id   AF-A0A2E9JBL0-F1
#
_cell.length_a   1.000
_cell.length_b   1.000
_cell.length_c   1.000
_cell.angle_alpha   90.00
_cell.angle_beta   90.00
_cell.angle_gamma   90.00
#
_symmetry.space_group_name_H-M   'P 1'
#
loop_
_entity.id
_entity.type
_entity.pdbx_description
1 polymer ?
#
loop_
_entity_poly.entity_id
_entity_poly.type
_entity_poly.pdbx_seq_one_letter_code
_entity_poly.pdbx_strand_id
1 'polypeptide(L)'
;MYNIEDKSNRYQIIWDLGRRCSYACTYCPPHRNNKTSAFVDYATLCKTMDGVAEYALLYDSFRKKPAKKKLSFTGGEPTVHPNFFNFLKYVKNEYPDFSRGLTTNGWFSDMVCDRVLTLTTGGTLSYHCESTKKQKDQVISNAITLREKYKVNVMFHKDYFWECVDVCEKLEKNAVDYIPRIIGDDNPNDKRSIDLGYTHSYDKDQMKWFRNYWKHRGQDVKETGDTQKGLGRPCCGGRCFKADGMDSYFLPDTNFMGWNCMVNWYFLFLNSEADRVWTHQTCGVNLNGDVAPLGKISEFDKIIDKLEHEFYVHNKVPMITCPKNFCGCGMCITKSKENINPLFTKHVVEDLTYEVVPQKESNWDIDITTKKVFQDLDAI
;
A
#
# COMPACT_ATOMS: atom_id res chain seq x y z
N MET A 1 12.54 8.24 18.98
CA MET A 1 12.68 7.27 17.88
C MET A 1 13.56 7.87 16.82
N TYR A 2 14.59 7.16 16.39
CA TYR A 2 15.62 7.68 15.47
C TYR A 2 15.82 6.81 14.24
N ASN A 3 15.61 5.50 14.36
CA ASN A 3 15.92 4.53 13.31
C ASN A 3 14.77 3.54 13.12
N ILE A 4 14.42 3.29 11.86
CA ILE A 4 13.61 2.14 11.45
C ILE A 4 14.46 1.27 10.51
N GLU A 5 14.44 -0.04 10.69
CA GLU A 5 15.16 -1.01 9.84
C GLU A 5 14.19 -2.07 9.30
N ASP A 6 14.16 -2.27 7.98
CA ASP A 6 13.43 -3.38 7.38
C ASP A 6 14.06 -4.72 7.77
N LYS A 7 13.21 -5.70 8.09
CA LYS A 7 13.63 -7.10 8.32
C LYS A 7 13.19 -8.05 7.22
N SER A 8 12.40 -7.58 6.26
CA SER A 8 11.65 -8.46 5.35
C SER A 8 12.39 -8.76 4.04
N ASN A 9 13.35 -7.93 3.63
CA ASN A 9 14.04 -7.97 2.35
C ASN A 9 13.05 -8.14 1.18
N ARG A 10 12.02 -7.30 1.15
CA ARG A 10 10.95 -7.32 0.13
C ARG A 10 10.97 -6.05 -0.69
N TYR A 11 10.90 -6.22 -2.00
CA TYR A 11 10.61 -5.14 -2.92
C TYR A 11 9.11 -5.17 -3.23
N GLN A 12 8.37 -4.18 -2.76
CA GLN A 12 6.91 -4.15 -2.81
C GLN A 12 6.44 -3.35 -4.00
N ILE A 13 5.87 -4.05 -4.97
CA ILE A 13 5.32 -3.46 -6.18
C ILE A 13 3.80 -3.46 -6.01
N ILE A 14 3.22 -2.29 -5.83
CA ILE A 14 1.76 -2.13 -5.74
C ILE A 14 1.27 -1.65 -7.10
N TRP A 15 0.38 -2.40 -7.72
CA TRP A 15 -0.15 -2.07 -9.02
C TRP A 15 -1.66 -1.87 -8.93
N ASP A 16 -2.07 -0.61 -9.03
CA ASP A 16 -3.46 -0.18 -9.14
C ASP A 16 -3.94 -0.32 -10.59
N LEU A 17 -4.94 -1.17 -10.81
CA LEU A 17 -5.47 -1.47 -12.14
C LEU A 17 -6.48 -0.44 -12.65
N GLY A 18 -6.87 0.55 -11.83
CA GLY A 18 -7.86 1.57 -12.15
C GLY A 18 -8.96 1.66 -11.09
N ARG A 19 -9.96 2.51 -11.32
CA ARG A 19 -10.99 2.83 -10.30
C ARG A 19 -12.27 2.00 -10.41
N ARG A 20 -12.43 1.17 -11.45
CA ARG A 20 -13.68 0.42 -11.67
C ARG A 20 -13.91 -0.65 -10.61
N CYS A 21 -15.00 -0.55 -9.84
CA CYS A 21 -15.30 -1.45 -8.74
C CYS A 21 -16.74 -1.99 -8.80
N SER A 22 -16.98 -3.19 -8.25
CA SER A 22 -18.33 -3.73 -8.08
C SER A 22 -19.11 -3.03 -6.96
N TYR A 23 -18.43 -2.50 -5.93
CA TYR A 23 -19.04 -1.71 -4.84
C TYR A 23 -19.03 -0.21 -5.09
N ALA A 24 -19.89 0.52 -4.37
CA ALA A 24 -20.03 1.96 -4.39
C ALA A 24 -20.08 2.50 -2.94
N CYS A 25 -19.06 2.15 -2.15
CA CYS A 25 -19.01 2.52 -0.74
C CYS A 25 -18.94 4.05 -0.59
N THR A 26 -19.71 4.63 0.34
CA THR A 26 -19.83 6.09 0.48
C THR A 26 -18.51 6.74 0.89
N TYR A 27 -17.70 6.04 1.68
CA TYR A 27 -16.39 6.47 2.13
C TYR A 27 -15.27 6.23 1.12
N CYS A 28 -15.56 5.64 -0.06
CA CYS A 28 -14.56 5.45 -1.09
C CYS A 28 -14.54 6.69 -2.01
N PRO A 29 -13.46 7.48 -2.00
CA PRO A 29 -13.44 8.73 -2.75
C PRO A 29 -13.37 8.50 -4.27
N PRO A 30 -13.81 9.47 -5.10
CA PRO A 30 -13.87 9.35 -6.56
C PRO A 30 -12.53 9.02 -7.24
N HIS A 31 -11.41 9.43 -6.64
CA HIS A 31 -10.06 9.10 -7.13
C HIS A 31 -9.64 7.64 -6.86
N ARG A 32 -10.48 6.82 -6.19
CA ARG A 32 -10.23 5.40 -5.91
C ARG A 32 -11.34 4.47 -6.42
N ASN A 33 -12.51 5.01 -6.72
CA ASN A 33 -13.67 4.23 -7.13
C ASN A 33 -14.53 4.99 -8.13
N ASN A 34 -14.91 4.30 -9.20
CA ASN A 34 -16.05 4.64 -10.04
C ASN A 34 -16.63 3.37 -10.71
N LYS A 35 -17.58 3.57 -11.63
CA LYS A 35 -18.22 2.48 -12.41
C LYS A 35 -17.81 2.44 -13.88
N THR A 36 -17.07 3.44 -14.35
CA THR A 36 -16.94 3.79 -15.77
C THR A 36 -15.54 3.67 -16.31
N SER A 37 -14.49 3.68 -15.48
CA SER A 37 -13.09 3.60 -15.96
C SER A 37 -12.86 2.40 -16.87
N ALA A 38 -12.13 2.65 -17.95
CA ALA A 38 -11.76 1.59 -18.89
C ALA A 38 -10.84 0.56 -18.21
N PHE A 39 -10.94 -0.69 -18.66
CA PHE A 39 -9.97 -1.71 -18.31
C PHE A 39 -8.77 -1.58 -19.24
N VAL A 40 -7.56 -1.69 -18.69
CA VAL A 40 -6.34 -1.79 -19.48
C VAL A 40 -6.35 -3.10 -20.28
N ASP A 41 -5.88 -3.06 -21.53
CA ASP A 41 -5.85 -4.25 -22.36
C ASP A 41 -4.74 -5.23 -21.92
N TYR A 42 -4.86 -6.47 -22.38
CA TYR A 42 -3.94 -7.55 -21.99
C TYR A 42 -2.50 -7.30 -22.44
N ALA A 43 -2.29 -6.75 -23.64
CA ALA A 43 -0.95 -6.52 -24.16
C ALA A 43 -0.24 -5.43 -23.36
N THR A 44 -0.95 -4.36 -23.00
CA THR A 44 -0.45 -3.30 -22.13
C THR A 44 -0.11 -3.83 -20.73
N LEU A 45 -0.93 -4.73 -20.16
CA LEU A 45 -0.60 -5.41 -18.89
C LEU A 45 0.69 -6.22 -18.99
N CYS A 46 0.86 -7.03 -20.03
CA CYS A 46 2.09 -7.81 -20.22
C CYS A 46 3.31 -6.90 -20.39
N LYS A 47 3.26 -5.93 -21.31
CA LYS A 47 4.37 -4.98 -21.54
C LYS A 47 4.75 -4.20 -20.28
N THR A 48 3.76 -3.79 -19.48
CA THR A 48 4.03 -3.09 -18.21
C THR A 48 4.73 -4.01 -17.21
N MET A 49 4.37 -5.29 -17.17
CA MET A 49 5.03 -6.27 -16.32
C MET A 49 6.52 -6.45 -16.71
N ASP A 50 6.83 -6.43 -18.01
CA ASP A 50 8.21 -6.53 -18.50
C ASP A 50 9.07 -5.39 -17.90
N GLY A 51 8.59 -4.14 -18.01
CA GLY A 51 9.27 -2.98 -17.43
C GLY A 51 9.35 -3.00 -15.90
N VAL A 52 8.30 -3.50 -15.23
CA VAL A 52 8.33 -3.71 -13.77
C VAL A 52 9.41 -4.72 -13.38
N ALA A 53 9.53 -5.81 -14.13
CA ALA A 53 10.52 -6.85 -13.86
C ALA A 53 11.93 -6.31 -14.05
N GLU A 54 12.19 -5.64 -15.17
CA GLU A 54 13.47 -4.99 -15.47
C GLU A 54 13.87 -3.98 -14.39
N TYR A 55 12.96 -3.07 -14.03
CA TYR A 55 13.20 -2.07 -12.97
C TYR A 55 13.53 -2.72 -11.61
N ALA A 56 12.80 -3.78 -11.23
CA ALA A 56 13.05 -4.48 -9.98
C ALA A 56 14.39 -5.26 -10.00
N LEU A 57 14.76 -5.84 -11.14
CA LEU A 57 16.00 -6.59 -11.32
C LEU A 57 17.21 -5.65 -11.35
N LEU A 58 17.07 -4.44 -11.90
CA LEU A 58 18.10 -3.40 -11.82
C LEU A 58 18.48 -3.11 -10.37
N TYR A 59 17.51 -2.88 -9.48
CA TYR A 59 17.79 -2.73 -8.05
C TYR A 59 18.49 -3.93 -7.43
N ASP A 60 18.11 -5.15 -7.82
CA ASP A 60 18.69 -6.37 -7.27
C ASP A 60 20.18 -6.53 -7.59
N SER A 61 20.63 -6.06 -8.76
CA SER A 61 22.05 -6.03 -9.15
C SER A 61 22.93 -5.24 -8.18
N PHE A 62 22.31 -4.33 -7.40
CA PHE A 62 23.01 -3.47 -6.43
C PHE A 62 22.67 -3.80 -4.97
N ARG A 63 21.90 -4.87 -4.71
CA ARG A 63 21.66 -5.40 -3.37
C ARG A 63 22.70 -6.44 -3.00
N LYS A 64 23.10 -6.49 -1.72
CA LYS A 64 23.86 -7.65 -1.18
C LYS A 64 23.07 -8.96 -1.28
N LYS A 65 21.75 -8.86 -1.22
CA LYS A 65 20.83 -9.99 -1.31
C LYS A 65 19.63 -9.60 -2.18
N PRO A 66 19.34 -10.31 -3.27
CA PRO A 66 18.16 -10.07 -4.09
C PRO A 66 16.89 -9.98 -3.24
N ALA A 67 16.05 -8.99 -3.51
CA ALA A 67 14.82 -8.81 -2.76
C ALA A 67 13.75 -9.80 -3.21
N LYS A 68 12.88 -10.20 -2.27
CA LYS A 68 11.65 -10.93 -2.61
C LYS A 68 10.70 -9.95 -3.33
N LYS A 69 10.41 -10.20 -4.61
CA LYS A 69 9.54 -9.34 -5.43
C LYS A 69 8.08 -9.60 -5.10
N LYS A 70 7.48 -8.65 -4.39
CA LYS A 70 6.09 -8.74 -3.94
C LYS A 70 5.20 -7.88 -4.83
N LEU A 71 4.79 -8.41 -5.98
CA LEU A 71 3.78 -7.78 -6.82
C LEU A 71 2.40 -7.96 -6.19
N SER A 72 1.66 -6.86 -6.00
CA SER A 72 0.36 -6.83 -5.34
C SER A 72 -0.62 -5.98 -6.14
N PHE A 73 -1.70 -6.60 -6.62
CA PHE A 73 -2.74 -5.95 -7.40
C PHE A 73 -3.82 -5.35 -6.51
N THR A 74 -4.22 -4.12 -6.82
CA THR A 74 -5.25 -3.33 -6.13
C THR A 74 -5.93 -2.43 -7.15
N GLY A 75 -6.74 -1.47 -6.69
CA GLY A 75 -7.45 -0.52 -7.53
C GLY A 75 -8.80 -1.07 -7.95
N GLY A 76 -9.86 -0.30 -7.73
CA GLY A 76 -11.21 -0.70 -8.08
C GLY A 76 -11.55 -2.06 -7.47
N GLU A 77 -12.00 -3.00 -8.30
CA GLU A 77 -12.04 -4.43 -7.94
C GLU A 77 -11.29 -5.24 -9.02
N PRO A 78 -10.07 -5.74 -8.74
CA PRO A 78 -9.28 -6.44 -9.75
C PRO A 78 -9.99 -7.66 -10.35
N THR A 79 -10.83 -8.36 -9.58
CA THR A 79 -11.49 -9.59 -10.06
C THR A 79 -12.59 -9.34 -11.10
N VAL A 80 -13.07 -8.10 -11.28
CA VAL A 80 -13.99 -7.75 -12.37
C VAL A 80 -13.29 -7.42 -13.68
N HIS A 81 -11.95 -7.28 -13.68
CA HIS A 81 -11.19 -6.97 -14.88
C HIS A 81 -11.10 -8.22 -15.79
N PRO A 82 -11.57 -8.16 -17.05
CA PRO A 82 -11.75 -9.33 -17.89
C PRO A 82 -10.44 -10.11 -18.16
N ASN A 83 -9.33 -9.38 -18.31
CA ASN A 83 -8.02 -9.98 -18.57
C ASN A 83 -7.23 -10.36 -17.31
N PHE A 84 -7.72 -10.07 -16.09
CA PHE A 84 -6.90 -10.17 -14.88
C PHE A 84 -6.38 -11.58 -14.62
N PHE A 85 -7.25 -12.59 -14.67
CA PHE A 85 -6.82 -13.98 -14.44
C PHE A 85 -5.96 -14.54 -15.58
N ASN A 86 -6.14 -14.09 -16.82
CA ASN A 86 -5.26 -14.46 -17.92
C ASN A 86 -3.87 -13.83 -17.73
N PHE A 87 -3.82 -12.58 -17.27
CA PHE A 87 -2.59 -11.90 -16.91
C PHE A 87 -1.88 -12.57 -15.72
N LEU A 88 -2.59 -12.98 -14.67
CA LEU A 88 -1.97 -13.73 -13.57
C LEU A 88 -1.33 -15.06 -14.02
N LYS A 89 -1.91 -15.75 -15.03
CA LYS A 89 -1.29 -16.94 -15.62
C LYS A 89 0.01 -16.59 -16.34
N TYR A 90 0.02 -15.51 -17.11
CA TYR A 90 1.22 -15.00 -17.76
C TYR A 90 2.31 -14.67 -16.73
N VAL A 91 2.00 -13.88 -15.70
CA VAL A 91 2.95 -13.55 -14.62
C VAL A 91 3.47 -14.82 -13.92
N LYS A 92 2.61 -15.80 -13.67
CA LYS A 92 3.01 -17.07 -13.05
C LYS A 92 4.02 -17.85 -13.91
N ASN A 93 3.87 -17.81 -15.23
CA ASN A 93 4.70 -18.57 -16.17
C ASN A 93 6.01 -17.85 -16.49
N GLU A 94 5.94 -16.57 -16.87
CA GLU A 94 7.10 -15.80 -17.32
C GLU A 94 7.92 -15.21 -16.15
N TYR A 95 7.24 -14.91 -15.03
CA TYR A 95 7.84 -14.27 -13.86
C TYR A 95 7.55 -15.05 -12.57
N PRO A 96 7.94 -16.34 -12.47
CA PRO A 96 7.55 -17.22 -11.37
C PRO A 96 8.00 -16.69 -9.98
N ASP A 97 9.13 -15.98 -9.93
CA ASP A 97 9.71 -15.38 -8.72
C ASP A 97 8.96 -14.15 -8.20
N PHE A 98 8.05 -13.57 -8.99
CA PHE A 98 7.21 -12.48 -8.56
C PHE A 98 5.97 -13.04 -7.87
N SER A 99 5.81 -12.73 -6.58
CA SER A 99 4.58 -13.09 -5.86
C SER A 99 3.39 -12.41 -6.52
N ARG A 100 2.22 -13.05 -6.54
CA ARG A 100 1.00 -12.52 -7.15
C ARG A 100 -0.02 -12.20 -6.06
N GLY A 101 0.22 -11.09 -5.37
CA GLY A 101 -0.64 -10.59 -4.30
C GLY A 101 -1.92 -9.96 -4.83
N LEU A 102 -3.03 -10.09 -4.09
CA LEU A 102 -4.31 -9.46 -4.45
C LEU A 102 -4.96 -8.75 -3.26
N THR A 103 -5.40 -7.52 -3.46
CA THR A 103 -6.37 -6.85 -2.60
C THR A 103 -7.71 -6.76 -3.33
N THR A 104 -8.75 -7.32 -2.73
CA THR A 104 -10.09 -7.47 -3.32
C THR A 104 -11.16 -7.17 -2.27
N ASN A 105 -12.36 -6.77 -2.69
CA ASN A 105 -13.53 -6.67 -1.82
C ASN A 105 -14.14 -8.03 -1.46
N GLY A 106 -13.64 -9.12 -2.04
CA GLY A 106 -14.02 -10.49 -1.70
C GLY A 106 -15.40 -10.93 -2.21
N TRP A 107 -16.13 -10.06 -2.91
CA TRP A 107 -17.46 -10.38 -3.41
C TRP A 107 -17.40 -10.94 -4.83
N PHE A 108 -17.28 -12.26 -4.91
CA PHE A 108 -17.24 -13.01 -6.17
C PHE A 108 -17.74 -14.45 -5.97
N SER A 109 -18.04 -15.13 -7.08
CA SER A 109 -18.53 -16.52 -7.08
C SER A 109 -17.44 -17.52 -6.72
N ASP A 110 -17.85 -18.75 -6.39
CA ASP A 110 -16.92 -19.84 -6.07
C ASP A 110 -15.92 -20.12 -7.20
N MET A 111 -16.36 -20.05 -8.46
CA MET A 111 -15.47 -20.19 -9.63
C MET A 111 -14.36 -19.12 -9.63
N VAL A 112 -14.67 -17.88 -9.26
CA VAL A 112 -13.67 -16.81 -9.16
C VAL A 112 -12.80 -17.04 -7.92
N CYS A 113 -13.38 -17.50 -6.82
CA CYS A 113 -12.65 -17.88 -5.60
C CYS A 113 -11.58 -18.94 -5.90
N ASP A 114 -11.91 -19.97 -6.67
CA ASP A 114 -10.97 -21.01 -7.10
C ASP A 114 -9.81 -20.44 -7.94
N ARG A 115 -10.12 -19.50 -8.85
CA ARG A 115 -9.10 -18.81 -9.65
C ARG A 115 -8.19 -17.95 -8.76
N VAL A 116 -8.76 -17.23 -7.79
CA VAL A 116 -8.00 -16.46 -6.80
C VAL A 116 -7.08 -17.39 -6.01
N LEU A 117 -7.60 -18.48 -5.45
CA LEU A 117 -6.84 -19.45 -4.66
C LEU A 117 -5.69 -20.07 -5.46
N THR A 118 -5.91 -20.34 -6.75
CA THR A 118 -4.95 -21.04 -7.63
C THR A 118 -3.87 -20.13 -8.20
N LEU A 119 -4.21 -18.90 -8.56
CA LEU A 119 -3.32 -18.01 -9.31
C LEU A 119 -2.58 -17.01 -8.44
N THR A 120 -3.13 -16.69 -7.26
CA THR A 120 -2.51 -15.75 -6.32
C THR A 120 -1.63 -16.45 -5.29
N THR A 121 -0.66 -15.71 -4.77
CA THR A 121 0.21 -16.16 -3.66
C THR A 121 -0.34 -15.76 -2.29
N GLY A 122 -1.44 -15.03 -2.25
CA GLY A 122 -2.07 -14.53 -1.02
C GLY A 122 -2.43 -13.05 -1.12
N GLY A 123 -2.97 -12.48 -0.05
CA GLY A 123 -3.45 -11.11 -0.15
C GLY A 123 -4.33 -10.64 0.99
N THR A 124 -5.28 -9.78 0.66
CA THR A 124 -6.22 -9.20 1.62
C THR A 124 -7.60 -9.05 1.01
N LEU A 125 -8.61 -9.55 1.72
CA LEU A 125 -10.00 -9.22 1.46
C LEU A 125 -10.37 -7.96 2.25
N SER A 126 -11.21 -7.10 1.68
CA SER A 126 -11.75 -5.94 2.37
C SER A 126 -13.24 -6.15 2.61
N TYR A 127 -13.66 -6.28 3.87
CA TYR A 127 -15.08 -6.39 4.22
C TYR A 127 -15.71 -5.00 4.35
N HIS A 128 -16.84 -4.78 3.69
CA HIS A 128 -17.52 -3.49 3.59
C HIS A 128 -18.97 -3.60 4.12
N CYS A 129 -19.26 -2.94 5.24
CA CYS A 129 -20.51 -3.07 6.00
C CYS A 129 -21.76 -2.49 5.24
N GLU A 130 -21.57 -1.59 4.26
CA GLU A 130 -22.64 -0.97 3.43
C GLU A 130 -23.24 -1.90 2.35
N SER A 131 -22.72 -3.12 2.20
CA SER A 131 -23.20 -4.08 1.21
C SER A 131 -24.43 -4.86 1.71
N THR A 132 -25.18 -5.46 0.79
CA THR A 132 -26.38 -6.26 1.13
C THR A 132 -26.00 -7.49 1.98
N LYS A 133 -26.95 -8.00 2.78
CA LYS A 133 -26.70 -9.20 3.61
C LYS A 133 -26.13 -10.37 2.80
N LYS A 134 -26.68 -10.63 1.61
CA LYS A 134 -26.20 -11.70 0.71
C LYS A 134 -24.74 -11.50 0.31
N GLN A 135 -24.34 -10.26 -0.01
CA GLN A 135 -22.95 -9.94 -0.34
C GLN A 135 -22.03 -10.14 0.87
N LYS A 136 -22.44 -9.64 2.04
CA LYS A 136 -21.68 -9.78 3.30
C LYS A 136 -21.46 -11.24 3.68
N ASP A 137 -22.51 -12.06 3.60
CA ASP A 137 -22.44 -13.50 3.86
C ASP A 137 -21.46 -14.19 2.88
N GLN A 138 -21.52 -13.86 1.58
CA GLN A 138 -20.61 -14.42 0.57
C GLN A 138 -19.15 -14.01 0.83
N VAL A 139 -18.89 -12.74 1.18
CA VAL A 139 -17.53 -12.27 1.49
C VAL A 139 -16.96 -13.03 2.69
N ILE A 140 -17.76 -13.26 3.74
CA ILE A 140 -17.33 -14.05 4.90
C ILE A 140 -17.05 -15.49 4.49
N SER A 141 -17.91 -16.12 3.68
CA SER A 141 -17.68 -17.47 3.15
C SER A 141 -16.37 -17.56 2.36
N ASN A 142 -16.14 -16.62 1.44
CA ASN A 142 -14.90 -16.55 0.66
C ASN A 142 -13.67 -16.32 1.55
N ALA A 143 -13.78 -15.50 2.59
CA ALA A 143 -12.70 -15.28 3.55
C ALA A 143 -12.32 -16.57 4.30
N ILE A 144 -13.30 -17.38 4.71
CA ILE A 144 -13.06 -18.67 5.35
C ILE A 144 -12.37 -19.63 4.38
N THR A 145 -12.81 -19.68 3.11
CA THR A 145 -12.18 -20.51 2.06
C THR A 145 -10.73 -20.10 1.82
N LEU A 146 -10.42 -18.79 1.86
CA LEU A 146 -9.12 -18.23 1.51
C LEU A 146 -8.16 -18.06 2.70
N ARG A 147 -8.57 -18.43 3.92
CA ARG A 147 -7.89 -18.11 5.20
C ARG A 147 -6.40 -18.46 5.27
N GLU A 148 -5.96 -19.52 4.59
CA GLU A 148 -4.55 -19.94 4.58
C GLU A 148 -3.62 -18.96 3.84
N LYS A 149 -4.17 -18.15 2.94
CA LYS A 149 -3.40 -17.21 2.10
C LYS A 149 -3.83 -15.75 2.28
N TYR A 150 -4.96 -15.50 2.91
CA TYR A 150 -5.60 -14.19 2.97
C TYR A 150 -5.99 -13.83 4.39
N LYS A 151 -5.78 -12.54 4.69
CA LYS A 151 -6.37 -11.87 5.85
C LYS A 151 -7.52 -10.97 5.41
N VAL A 152 -8.34 -10.54 6.36
CA VAL A 152 -9.44 -9.60 6.12
C VAL A 152 -9.15 -8.24 6.75
N ASN A 153 -9.18 -7.18 5.96
CA ASN A 153 -9.36 -5.83 6.47
C ASN A 153 -10.86 -5.59 6.68
N VAL A 154 -11.29 -5.47 7.94
CA VAL A 154 -12.67 -5.09 8.25
C VAL A 154 -12.72 -3.57 8.26
N MET A 155 -13.46 -2.97 7.32
CA MET A 155 -13.55 -1.51 7.20
C MET A 155 -14.60 -1.00 8.18
N PHE A 156 -14.17 -0.46 9.33
CA PHE A 156 -15.07 -0.07 10.43
C PHE A 156 -15.86 1.18 10.07
N HIS A 157 -17.03 1.00 9.46
CA HIS A 157 -17.95 2.10 9.20
C HIS A 157 -18.55 2.61 10.51
N LYS A 158 -18.54 3.92 10.75
CA LYS A 158 -19.00 4.51 12.03
C LYS A 158 -20.44 4.12 12.37
N ASP A 159 -21.33 4.13 11.37
CA ASP A 159 -22.75 3.84 11.55
C ASP A 159 -23.05 2.32 11.65
N TYR A 160 -22.08 1.47 11.31
CA TYR A 160 -22.20 0.00 11.40
C TYR A 160 -21.17 -0.59 12.36
N PHE A 161 -20.62 0.21 13.28
CA PHE A 161 -19.43 -0.13 14.05
C PHE A 161 -19.54 -1.49 14.75
N TRP A 162 -20.66 -1.72 15.43
CA TRP A 162 -20.92 -2.96 16.17
C TRP A 162 -21.14 -4.16 15.27
N GLU A 163 -21.72 -4.00 14.08
CA GLU A 163 -21.74 -5.07 13.07
C GLU A 163 -20.31 -5.45 12.67
N CYS A 164 -19.45 -4.45 12.47
CA CYS A 164 -18.07 -4.70 12.08
C CYS A 164 -17.29 -5.37 13.25
N VAL A 165 -17.67 -5.16 14.52
CA VAL A 165 -17.18 -5.95 15.70
C VAL A 165 -17.66 -7.41 15.61
N ASP A 166 -18.95 -7.66 15.38
CA ASP A 166 -19.49 -9.03 15.25
C ASP A 166 -18.79 -9.80 14.12
N VAL A 167 -18.42 -9.11 13.04
CA VAL A 167 -17.67 -9.69 11.92
C VAL A 167 -16.26 -10.08 12.36
N CYS A 168 -15.57 -9.26 13.14
CA CYS A 168 -14.27 -9.63 13.71
C CYS A 168 -14.36 -10.92 14.55
N GLU A 169 -15.37 -11.04 15.42
CA GLU A 169 -15.58 -12.24 16.23
C GLU A 169 -15.87 -13.48 15.38
N LYS A 170 -16.67 -13.33 14.31
CA LYS A 170 -16.93 -14.42 13.36
C LYS A 170 -15.66 -14.86 12.63
N LEU A 171 -14.83 -13.93 12.20
CA LEU A 171 -13.57 -14.22 11.53
C LEU A 171 -12.60 -14.95 12.48
N GLU A 172 -12.48 -14.47 13.72
CA GLU A 172 -11.67 -15.10 14.76
C GLU A 172 -12.11 -16.54 15.04
N LYS A 173 -13.41 -16.77 15.22
CA LYS A 173 -14.00 -18.11 15.44
C LYS A 173 -13.69 -19.09 14.30
N ASN A 174 -13.50 -18.60 13.08
CA ASN A 174 -13.17 -19.41 11.90
C ASN A 174 -11.67 -19.41 11.57
N ALA A 175 -10.82 -18.95 12.49
CA ALA A 175 -9.36 -18.86 12.30
C ALA A 175 -8.96 -18.06 11.04
N VAL A 176 -9.71 -17.01 10.73
CA VAL A 176 -9.38 -16.07 9.65
C VAL A 176 -8.66 -14.87 10.25
N ASP A 177 -7.41 -14.64 9.82
CA ASP A 177 -6.66 -13.45 10.22
C ASP A 177 -7.39 -12.18 9.79
N TYR A 178 -7.43 -11.17 10.66
CA TYR A 178 -8.07 -9.90 10.34
C TYR A 178 -7.38 -8.69 10.97
N ILE A 179 -7.66 -7.52 10.39
CA ILE A 179 -7.25 -6.22 10.91
C ILE A 179 -8.47 -5.30 10.92
N PRO A 180 -8.88 -4.77 12.08
CA PRO A 180 -9.90 -3.72 12.13
C PRO A 180 -9.30 -2.41 11.59
N ARG A 181 -9.86 -1.89 10.49
CA ARG A 181 -9.37 -0.71 9.80
C ARG A 181 -10.28 0.49 10.05
N ILE A 182 -9.67 1.53 10.62
CA ILE A 182 -10.23 2.87 10.67
C ILE A 182 -10.33 3.42 9.24
N ILE A 183 -11.47 4.03 8.91
CA ILE A 183 -11.71 4.64 7.60
C ILE A 183 -11.17 6.08 7.60
N GLY A 184 -10.32 6.40 6.61
CA GLY A 184 -9.64 7.70 6.49
C GLY A 184 -8.43 7.87 7.42
N ASP A 185 -7.78 6.76 7.79
CA ASP A 185 -6.61 6.73 8.68
C ASP A 185 -5.31 7.29 8.06
N ASP A 186 -5.38 7.78 6.82
CA ASP A 186 -4.27 8.36 6.06
C ASP A 186 -4.12 9.87 6.26
N ASN A 187 -5.17 10.58 6.67
CA ASN A 187 -5.08 11.91 7.24
C ASN A 187 -6.32 12.21 8.09
N PRO A 188 -6.32 11.91 9.40
CA PRO A 188 -7.50 12.07 10.25
C PRO A 188 -7.91 13.54 10.45
N ASN A 189 -7.10 14.50 9.98
CA ASN A 189 -7.36 15.93 10.08
C ASN A 189 -7.76 16.56 8.73
N ASP A 190 -7.93 15.77 7.66
CA ASP A 190 -8.43 16.28 6.37
C ASP A 190 -9.93 16.63 6.53
N LYS A 191 -10.21 17.89 6.87
CA LYS A 191 -11.57 18.41 7.08
C LYS A 191 -12.47 18.13 5.88
N ARG A 192 -11.96 18.31 4.65
CA ARG A 192 -12.75 18.06 3.43
C ARG A 192 -13.09 16.58 3.30
N SER A 193 -12.16 15.69 3.63
CA SER A 193 -12.40 14.24 3.65
C SER A 193 -13.46 13.85 4.69
N ILE A 194 -13.44 14.49 5.87
CA ILE A 194 -14.45 14.29 6.92
C ILE A 194 -15.82 14.79 6.47
N ASP A 195 -15.90 16.00 5.92
CA ASP A 195 -17.15 16.61 5.46
C ASP A 195 -17.81 15.80 4.34
N LEU A 196 -17.00 15.21 3.45
CA LEU A 196 -17.45 14.34 2.36
C LEU A 196 -17.73 12.89 2.81
N GLY A 197 -17.46 12.54 4.07
CA GLY A 197 -17.66 11.19 4.61
C GLY A 197 -16.60 10.15 4.22
N TYR A 198 -15.51 10.55 3.55
CA TYR A 198 -14.40 9.65 3.20
C TYR A 198 -13.51 9.30 4.39
N THR A 199 -13.50 10.17 5.41
CA THR A 199 -12.87 9.93 6.71
C THR A 199 -13.95 9.89 7.78
N HIS A 200 -13.92 8.86 8.62
CA HIS A 200 -14.89 8.73 9.72
C HIS A 200 -14.35 9.30 11.03
N SER A 201 -15.22 10.06 11.69
CA SER A 201 -15.10 10.38 13.11
C SER A 201 -15.84 9.34 13.93
N TYR A 202 -15.20 8.82 14.97
CA TYR A 202 -15.73 7.78 15.83
C TYR A 202 -15.99 8.35 17.22
N ASP A 203 -17.03 7.87 17.91
CA ASP A 203 -17.33 8.33 19.27
C ASP A 203 -16.36 7.76 20.32
N LYS A 204 -16.58 8.14 21.60
CA LYS A 204 -15.74 7.72 22.72
C LYS A 204 -15.72 6.20 22.94
N ASP A 205 -16.84 5.51 22.73
CA ASP A 205 -16.97 4.07 22.96
C ASP A 205 -16.35 3.28 21.81
N GLN A 206 -16.60 3.71 20.58
CA GLN A 206 -15.95 3.18 19.38
C GLN A 206 -14.43 3.31 19.47
N MET A 207 -13.94 4.48 19.85
CA MET A 207 -12.52 4.71 20.06
C MET A 207 -11.96 3.91 21.24
N LYS A 208 -12.74 3.72 22.32
CA LYS A 208 -12.35 2.86 23.44
C LYS A 208 -12.20 1.41 22.99
N TRP A 209 -13.06 0.93 22.11
CA TRP A 209 -12.94 -0.42 21.54
C TRP A 209 -11.63 -0.57 20.76
N PHE A 210 -11.29 0.36 19.85
CA PHE A 210 -10.01 0.31 19.13
C PHE A 210 -8.81 0.30 20.07
N ARG A 211 -8.81 1.15 21.09
CA ARG A 211 -7.74 1.19 22.10
C ARG A 211 -7.59 -0.16 22.80
N ASN A 212 -8.69 -0.74 23.26
CA ASN A 212 -8.69 -2.02 23.95
C ASN A 212 -8.19 -3.15 23.03
N TYR A 213 -8.65 -3.18 21.78
CA TYR A 213 -8.20 -4.14 20.77
C TYR A 213 -6.67 -4.11 20.62
N TRP A 214 -6.08 -2.93 20.46
CA TRP A 214 -4.62 -2.80 20.31
C TRP A 214 -3.86 -3.04 21.62
N LYS A 215 -4.40 -2.64 22.78
CA LYS A 215 -3.82 -2.93 24.09
C LYS A 215 -3.73 -4.43 24.37
N HIS A 216 -4.78 -5.20 24.06
CA HIS A 216 -4.76 -6.66 24.21
C HIS A 216 -3.72 -7.33 23.31
N ARG A 217 -3.27 -6.65 22.24
CA ARG A 217 -2.17 -7.08 21.37
C ARG A 217 -0.82 -6.42 21.73
N GLY A 218 -0.68 -5.99 22.98
CA GLY A 218 0.57 -5.51 23.57
C GLY A 218 1.00 -4.10 23.16
N GLN A 219 0.09 -3.28 22.61
CA GLN A 219 0.43 -1.92 22.17
C GLN A 219 0.29 -0.88 23.29
N ASP A 220 1.24 0.05 23.36
CA ASP A 220 1.27 1.18 24.30
C ASP A 220 0.40 2.34 23.79
N VAL A 221 -0.91 2.22 23.98
CA VAL A 221 -1.92 3.21 23.54
C VAL A 221 -2.21 4.22 24.64
N LYS A 222 -1.88 5.51 24.40
CA LYS A 222 -1.80 6.56 25.45
C LYS A 222 -2.96 7.55 25.49
N GLU A 223 -3.71 7.69 24.41
CA GLU A 223 -4.70 8.76 24.26
C GLU A 223 -6.10 8.33 24.71
N THR A 224 -6.96 9.32 24.99
CA THR A 224 -8.31 9.11 25.53
C THR A 224 -9.37 9.90 24.75
N GLY A 225 -10.65 9.60 24.98
CA GLY A 225 -11.76 10.27 24.30
C GLY A 225 -12.07 9.69 22.92
N ASP A 226 -12.47 10.56 22.01
CA ASP A 226 -12.91 10.30 20.63
C ASP A 226 -11.79 10.59 19.59
N THR A 227 -10.54 10.77 20.05
CA THR A 227 -9.41 11.11 19.17
C THR A 227 -8.64 9.86 18.71
N GLN A 228 -8.19 9.87 17.45
CA GLN A 228 -7.28 8.85 16.90
C GLN A 228 -5.81 9.13 17.20
N LYS A 229 -5.49 10.31 17.73
CA LYS A 229 -4.12 10.65 18.15
C LYS A 229 -3.64 9.57 19.13
N GLY A 230 -2.37 9.19 19.05
CA GLY A 230 -1.72 8.20 19.94
C GLY A 230 -2.37 6.83 20.06
N LEU A 231 -3.32 6.48 19.17
CA LEU A 231 -3.59 5.09 18.81
C LEU A 231 -2.37 4.42 18.18
N GLY A 232 -1.42 5.23 17.69
CA GLY A 232 -0.34 4.85 16.79
C GLY A 232 -0.86 4.15 15.54
N ARG A 233 0.06 3.49 14.82
CA ARG A 233 -0.25 2.86 13.54
C ARG A 233 0.45 1.51 13.42
N PRO A 234 -0.29 0.41 13.24
CA PRO A 234 0.30 -0.87 12.88
C PRO A 234 0.81 -0.81 11.44
N CYS A 235 1.80 -1.64 11.12
CA CYS A 235 2.17 -1.89 9.73
C CYS A 235 0.94 -2.42 8.97
N CYS A 236 0.53 -1.74 7.90
CA CYS A 236 -0.59 -2.17 7.05
C CYS A 236 -0.42 -3.61 6.50
N GLY A 237 0.83 -4.00 6.25
CA GLY A 237 1.21 -5.35 5.81
C GLY A 237 1.30 -6.38 6.94
N GLY A 238 1.19 -5.97 8.22
CA GLY A 238 1.43 -6.83 9.39
C GLY A 238 2.89 -7.24 9.53
N ARG A 239 3.84 -6.44 9.04
CA ARG A 239 5.27 -6.80 9.02
C ARG A 239 5.97 -6.41 10.31
N CYS A 240 6.87 -7.28 10.75
CA CYS A 240 7.89 -6.96 11.75
C CYS A 240 9.00 -6.10 11.12
N PHE A 241 9.43 -5.08 11.82
CA PHE A 241 10.58 -4.23 11.50
C PHE A 241 11.29 -3.89 12.82
N LYS A 242 12.48 -3.29 12.77
CA LYS A 242 13.11 -2.75 13.98
C LYS A 242 12.82 -1.28 14.14
N ALA A 243 12.42 -0.85 15.34
CA ALA A 243 12.41 0.55 15.76
C ALA A 243 13.48 0.71 16.84
N ASP A 244 14.50 1.53 16.58
CA ASP A 244 15.67 1.72 17.45
C ASP A 244 16.29 0.39 17.94
N GLY A 245 16.41 -0.58 17.02
CA GLY A 245 17.00 -1.90 17.30
C GLY A 245 16.03 -2.95 17.88
N MET A 246 14.85 -2.54 18.35
CA MET A 246 13.83 -3.42 18.93
C MET A 246 12.79 -3.86 17.89
N ASP A 247 12.40 -5.13 17.90
CA ASP A 247 11.36 -5.64 17.03
C ASP A 247 10.00 -4.97 17.32
N SER A 248 9.32 -4.53 16.27
CA SER A 248 8.01 -3.91 16.35
C SER A 248 7.16 -4.20 15.11
N TYR A 249 5.85 -4.13 15.29
CA TYR A 249 4.84 -4.19 14.22
C TYR A 249 4.06 -2.88 14.10
N PHE A 250 4.42 -1.88 14.91
CA PHE A 250 3.60 -0.71 15.19
C PHE A 250 4.47 0.48 15.57
N LEU A 251 4.04 1.69 15.24
CA LEU A 251 4.66 2.91 15.73
C LEU A 251 3.65 3.83 16.41
N PRO A 252 4.03 4.45 17.55
CA PRO A 252 3.18 5.45 18.22
C PRO A 252 3.05 6.74 17.40
N ASP A 253 4.02 7.03 16.54
CA ASP A 253 4.07 8.20 15.67
C ASP A 253 4.62 7.80 14.29
N THR A 254 4.12 8.45 13.25
CA THR A 254 4.53 8.24 11.85
C THR A 254 4.98 9.52 11.16
N ASN A 255 5.21 10.60 11.93
CA ASN A 255 5.84 11.79 11.42
C ASN A 255 7.34 11.57 11.20
N PHE A 256 7.73 11.44 9.93
CA PHE A 256 9.11 11.26 9.52
C PHE A 256 9.66 12.48 8.78
N MET A 257 9.06 13.67 8.93
CA MET A 257 9.53 14.88 8.26
C MET A 257 11.03 15.10 8.53
N GLY A 258 11.81 15.26 7.46
CA GLY A 258 13.26 15.45 7.51
C GLY A 258 14.09 14.16 7.65
N TRP A 259 13.46 12.98 7.72
CA TRP A 259 14.20 11.71 7.80
C TRP A 259 14.69 11.27 6.42
N ASN A 260 15.90 10.70 6.39
CA ASN A 260 16.42 9.97 5.25
C ASN A 260 15.66 8.64 5.12
N CYS A 261 15.13 8.34 3.94
CA CYS A 261 14.21 7.23 3.71
C CYS A 261 14.56 6.48 2.43
N MET A 262 14.75 5.17 2.53
CA MET A 262 15.07 4.30 1.40
C MET A 262 13.82 3.89 0.61
N VAL A 263 12.83 4.77 0.43
CA VAL A 263 11.51 4.38 -0.13
C VAL A 263 11.60 3.78 -1.54
N ASN A 264 12.41 4.38 -2.41
CA ASN A 264 12.72 3.87 -3.74
C ASN A 264 13.38 2.48 -3.71
N TRP A 265 14.15 2.18 -2.66
CA TRP A 265 14.78 0.86 -2.47
C TRP A 265 13.81 -0.25 -2.07
N TYR A 266 12.58 0.07 -1.63
CA TYR A 266 11.64 -0.94 -1.14
C TYR A 266 10.28 -0.92 -1.83
N PHE A 267 9.98 0.10 -2.61
CA PHE A 267 8.66 0.27 -3.21
C PHE A 267 8.70 0.74 -4.66
N LEU A 268 7.66 0.30 -5.37
CA LEU A 268 7.21 0.83 -6.64
C LEU A 268 5.68 0.86 -6.61
N PHE A 269 5.09 1.93 -7.13
CA PHE A 269 3.64 2.06 -7.29
C PHE A 269 3.29 2.40 -8.73
N LEU A 270 2.37 1.64 -9.30
CA LEU A 270 1.84 1.87 -10.64
C LEU A 270 0.35 2.16 -10.56
N ASN A 271 -0.12 3.11 -11.35
CA ASN A 271 -1.54 3.30 -11.60
C ASN A 271 -1.82 3.26 -13.10
N SER A 272 -2.56 2.23 -13.52
CA SER A 272 -2.81 1.94 -14.95
C SER A 272 -3.69 2.98 -15.60
N GLU A 273 -4.73 3.44 -14.90
CA GLU A 273 -5.68 4.43 -15.43
C GLU A 273 -5.03 5.80 -15.58
N ALA A 274 -4.19 6.19 -14.62
CA ALA A 274 -3.47 7.46 -14.68
C ALA A 274 -2.29 7.44 -15.66
N ASP A 275 -1.87 6.26 -16.14
CA ASP A 275 -0.63 6.05 -16.87
C ASP A 275 0.58 6.68 -16.13
N ARG A 276 0.75 6.31 -14.85
CA ARG A 276 1.79 6.90 -13.99
C ARG A 276 2.46 5.87 -13.08
N VAL A 277 3.73 6.15 -12.78
CA VAL A 277 4.58 5.37 -11.87
C VAL A 277 5.08 6.29 -10.76
N TRP A 278 5.06 5.85 -9.51
CA TRP A 278 5.66 6.53 -8.35
C TRP A 278 6.54 5.56 -7.57
N THR A 279 7.40 6.08 -6.70
CA THR A 279 8.10 5.25 -5.71
C THR A 279 7.12 4.58 -4.75
N HIS A 280 6.07 5.28 -4.31
CA HIS A 280 5.06 4.72 -3.40
C HIS A 280 3.74 5.52 -3.43
N GLN A 281 2.61 4.83 -3.22
CA GLN A 281 1.26 5.37 -3.40
C GLN A 281 0.88 6.57 -2.52
N THR A 282 1.45 6.69 -1.29
CA THR A 282 1.05 7.76 -0.35
C THR A 282 2.05 8.91 -0.29
N CYS A 283 3.36 8.61 -0.26
CA CYS A 283 4.37 9.66 -0.21
C CYS A 283 4.57 10.24 -1.61
N GLY A 284 4.63 9.40 -2.65
CA GLY A 284 4.75 9.83 -4.05
C GLY A 284 6.01 10.66 -4.31
N VAL A 285 7.08 10.50 -3.52
CA VAL A 285 8.29 11.31 -3.67
C VAL A 285 9.19 10.67 -4.73
N ASN A 286 9.46 11.38 -5.83
CA ASN A 286 10.31 10.91 -6.91
C ASN A 286 11.82 10.99 -6.54
N LEU A 287 12.68 10.57 -7.46
CA LEU A 287 14.13 10.55 -7.26
C LEU A 287 14.77 11.95 -7.16
N ASN A 288 14.04 13.01 -7.50
CA ASN A 288 14.46 14.40 -7.38
C ASN A 288 13.91 15.08 -6.11
N GLY A 289 13.20 14.34 -5.25
CA GLY A 289 12.64 14.84 -3.99
C GLY A 289 11.27 15.52 -4.11
N ASP A 290 10.71 15.62 -5.32
CA ASP A 290 9.39 16.20 -5.55
C ASP A 290 8.30 15.18 -5.21
N VAL A 291 7.17 15.63 -4.66
CA VAL A 291 5.95 14.81 -4.59
C VAL A 291 5.32 14.76 -5.99
N ALA A 292 5.81 13.86 -6.82
CA ALA A 292 5.46 13.73 -8.23
C ALA A 292 5.74 12.30 -8.74
N PRO A 293 5.14 11.89 -9.87
CA PRO A 293 5.48 10.61 -10.50
C PRO A 293 6.95 10.55 -10.94
N LEU A 294 7.47 9.33 -11.02
CA LEU A 294 8.73 9.01 -11.70
C LEU A 294 8.61 9.21 -13.20
N GLY A 295 7.44 8.93 -13.77
CA GLY A 295 7.16 9.00 -15.19
C GLY A 295 5.83 8.33 -15.53
N LYS A 296 5.67 7.95 -16.80
CA LYS A 296 4.49 7.25 -17.33
C LYS A 296 4.75 5.76 -17.46
N ILE A 297 3.68 4.96 -17.41
CA ILE A 297 3.77 3.51 -17.69
C ILE A 297 4.05 3.28 -19.18
N SER A 298 3.44 4.10 -20.04
CA SER A 298 3.67 4.09 -21.49
C SER A 298 5.11 4.40 -21.92
N GLU A 299 5.90 4.98 -21.02
CA GLU A 299 7.30 5.40 -21.21
C GLU A 299 8.21 4.82 -20.10
N PHE A 300 7.92 3.59 -19.67
CA PHE A 300 8.63 2.95 -18.54
C PHE A 300 10.14 2.81 -18.80
N ASP A 301 10.52 2.58 -20.06
CA ASP A 301 11.90 2.56 -20.55
C ASP A 301 12.68 3.80 -20.10
N LYS A 302 12.09 5.00 -20.25
CA LYS A 302 12.75 6.26 -19.82
C LYS A 302 12.97 6.32 -18.31
N ILE A 303 12.11 5.67 -17.52
CA ILE A 303 12.28 5.59 -16.06
C ILE A 303 13.47 4.69 -15.72
N ILE A 304 13.60 3.57 -16.43
CA ILE A 304 14.70 2.61 -16.29
C ILE A 304 16.00 3.26 -16.72
N ASP A 305 16.08 3.83 -17.92
CA ASP A 305 17.28 4.51 -18.45
C ASP A 305 17.84 5.54 -17.47
N LYS A 306 16.95 6.35 -16.88
CA LYS A 306 17.34 7.36 -15.90
C LYS A 306 17.93 6.71 -14.63
N LEU A 307 17.33 5.63 -14.15
CA LEU A 307 17.81 4.92 -12.96
C LEU A 307 19.13 4.18 -13.23
N GLU A 308 19.25 3.54 -14.39
CA GLU A 308 20.48 2.88 -14.84
C GLU A 308 21.65 3.86 -14.91
N HIS A 309 21.41 5.07 -15.44
CA HIS A 309 22.43 6.11 -15.48
C HIS A 309 22.94 6.44 -14.07
N GLU A 310 22.05 6.66 -13.08
CA GLU A 310 22.46 6.90 -11.70
C GLU A 310 23.28 5.73 -11.10
N PHE A 311 22.86 4.50 -11.39
CA PHE A 311 23.46 3.32 -10.78
C PHE A 311 24.79 2.91 -11.43
N TYR A 312 24.87 2.87 -12.75
CA TYR A 312 26.06 2.43 -13.46
C TYR A 312 27.08 3.54 -13.70
N VAL A 313 26.63 4.79 -13.89
CA VAL A 313 27.55 5.92 -14.18
C VAL A 313 27.97 6.62 -12.89
N HIS A 314 27.05 6.86 -11.98
CA HIS A 314 27.34 7.60 -10.75
C HIS A 314 27.60 6.71 -9.53
N ASN A 315 27.25 5.42 -9.61
CA ASN A 315 27.37 4.46 -8.50
C ASN A 315 26.72 5.01 -7.21
N LYS A 316 25.55 5.62 -7.38
CA LYS A 316 24.80 6.33 -6.35
C LYS A 316 23.32 5.96 -6.38
N VAL A 317 22.74 5.81 -5.20
CA VAL A 317 21.29 5.72 -5.01
C VAL A 317 20.75 7.05 -4.49
N PRO A 318 19.69 7.61 -5.09
CA PRO A 318 19.00 8.76 -4.52
C PRO A 318 18.40 8.39 -3.14
N MET A 319 18.83 9.10 -2.10
CA MET A 319 18.33 8.95 -0.74
C MET A 319 17.29 10.04 -0.45
N ILE A 320 16.03 9.64 -0.31
CA ILE A 320 14.91 10.57 -0.22
C ILE A 320 14.83 11.16 1.19
N THR A 321 14.82 12.49 1.31
CA THR A 321 14.47 13.18 2.56
C THR A 321 12.96 13.40 2.63
N CYS A 322 12.29 12.87 3.65
CA CYS A 322 10.83 12.88 3.73
C CYS A 322 10.26 14.31 3.88
N PRO A 323 9.40 14.79 2.98
CA PRO A 323 8.83 16.14 3.04
C PRO A 323 7.49 16.19 3.81
N LYS A 324 6.96 15.05 4.26
CA LYS A 324 5.62 14.93 4.84
C LYS A 324 5.68 14.76 6.36
N ASN A 325 4.69 15.36 7.04
CA ASN A 325 4.49 15.23 8.49
C ASN A 325 3.72 13.96 8.89
N PHE A 326 3.33 13.12 7.93
CA PHE A 326 2.57 11.90 8.16
C PHE A 326 2.94 10.81 7.15
N CYS A 327 3.05 9.56 7.62
CA CYS A 327 3.37 8.40 6.79
C CYS A 327 2.32 7.28 6.96
N GLY A 328 1.31 7.29 6.08
CA GLY A 328 0.19 6.33 6.14
C GLY A 328 0.52 4.91 5.71
N CYS A 329 1.61 4.69 4.98
CA CYS A 329 2.09 3.38 4.56
C CYS A 329 3.59 3.47 4.24
N GLY A 330 4.33 2.38 4.38
CA GLY A 330 5.80 2.40 4.24
C GLY A 330 6.54 2.82 5.50
N MET A 331 5.87 2.91 6.66
CA MET A 331 6.54 3.19 7.93
C MET A 331 7.58 2.13 8.34
N CYS A 332 7.45 0.90 7.85
CA CYS A 332 8.20 -0.30 8.21
C CYS A 332 9.41 -0.61 7.30
N ILE A 333 9.88 0.38 6.55
CA ILE A 333 11.11 0.28 5.73
C ILE A 333 12.23 1.13 6.30
N THR A 334 13.45 0.81 5.91
CA THR A 334 14.66 1.45 6.42
C THR A 334 14.64 2.97 6.23
N LYS A 335 14.76 3.69 7.34
CA LYS A 335 14.83 5.16 7.40
C LYS A 335 15.48 5.61 8.71
N SER A 336 16.08 6.79 8.71
CA SER A 336 16.74 7.36 9.88
C SER A 336 16.56 8.87 9.94
N LYS A 337 16.40 9.40 11.16
CA LYS A 337 16.49 10.84 11.44
C LYS A 337 17.95 11.34 11.44
N GLU A 338 18.87 10.43 11.70
CA GLU A 338 20.29 10.71 11.88
C GLU A 338 21.07 10.21 10.65
N ASN A 339 22.26 9.68 10.88
CA ASN A 339 23.08 9.07 9.85
C ASN A 339 22.49 7.73 9.41
N ILE A 340 21.97 7.67 8.19
CA ILE A 340 21.42 6.43 7.60
C ILE A 340 22.50 5.46 7.11
N ASN A 341 23.76 5.90 6.95
CA ASN A 341 24.83 5.09 6.37
C ASN A 341 25.00 3.69 7.01
N PRO A 342 24.97 3.53 8.35
CA PRO A 342 25.10 2.20 8.97
C PRO A 342 23.92 1.26 8.66
N LEU A 343 22.76 1.78 8.28
CA LEU A 343 21.61 0.99 7.84
C LEU A 343 21.70 0.72 6.33
N PHE A 344 22.09 1.72 5.54
CA PHE A 344 22.24 1.63 4.09
C PHE A 344 23.23 0.53 3.68
N THR A 345 24.44 0.54 4.25
CA THR A 345 25.54 -0.39 3.88
C THR A 345 25.25 -1.86 4.22
N LYS A 346 24.21 -2.13 5.04
CA LYS A 346 23.73 -3.50 5.29
C LYS A 346 22.98 -4.10 4.10
N HIS A 347 22.44 -3.26 3.21
CA HIS A 347 21.53 -3.70 2.15
C HIS A 347 22.13 -3.62 0.74
N VAL A 348 23.19 -2.83 0.55
CA VAL A 348 23.76 -2.49 -0.76
C VAL A 348 25.15 -3.08 -0.96
N VAL A 349 25.55 -3.34 -2.20
CA VAL A 349 26.93 -3.77 -2.55
C VAL A 349 27.96 -2.74 -2.08
N GLU A 350 29.21 -3.19 -1.86
CA GLU A 350 30.24 -2.41 -1.13
C GLU A 350 30.57 -1.05 -1.79
N ASP A 351 30.61 -1.01 -3.13
CA ASP A 351 30.99 0.20 -3.86
C ASP A 351 29.83 1.19 -4.03
N LEU A 352 28.58 0.76 -3.80
CA LEU A 352 27.42 1.63 -4.03
C LEU A 352 27.29 2.66 -2.92
N THR A 353 27.23 3.93 -3.29
CA THR A 353 27.01 5.04 -2.36
C THR A 353 25.59 5.60 -2.49
N TYR A 354 25.27 6.63 -1.71
CA TYR A 354 24.01 7.35 -1.85
C TYR A 354 24.24 8.85 -1.88
N GLU A 355 23.30 9.55 -2.52
CA GLU A 355 23.23 11.00 -2.50
C GLU A 355 21.96 11.44 -1.79
N VAL A 356 22.11 12.27 -0.75
CA VAL A 356 20.95 12.83 -0.03
C VAL A 356 20.27 13.83 -0.93
N VAL A 357 19.05 13.50 -1.34
CA VAL A 357 18.19 14.41 -2.09
C VAL A 357 17.65 15.46 -1.13
N PRO A 358 17.87 16.76 -1.38
CA PRO A 358 17.39 17.83 -0.50
C PRO A 358 15.89 17.73 -0.24
N GLN A 359 15.48 18.02 1.00
CA GLN A 359 14.07 18.07 1.35
C GLN A 359 13.39 19.21 0.57
N LYS A 360 12.37 18.87 -0.21
CA LYS A 360 11.48 19.86 -0.84
C LYS A 360 10.26 20.11 0.03
N GLU A 361 9.64 21.27 -0.14
CA GLU A 361 8.34 21.53 0.48
C GLU A 361 7.27 20.67 -0.19
N SER A 362 6.41 20.04 0.60
CA SER A 362 5.21 19.36 0.10
C SER A 362 4.03 20.28 0.33
N ASN A 363 3.41 20.72 -0.77
CA ASN A 363 2.20 21.53 -0.74
C ASN A 363 1.25 21.10 -1.86
N TRP A 364 -0.05 21.12 -1.58
CA TRP A 364 -1.11 20.73 -2.50
C TRP A 364 -1.04 21.44 -3.86
N ASP A 365 -0.61 22.70 -3.90
CA ASP A 365 -0.58 23.48 -5.14
C ASP A 365 0.49 23.00 -6.12
N ILE A 366 1.62 22.49 -5.62
CA ILE A 366 2.77 22.04 -6.43
C ILE A 366 2.83 20.52 -6.56
N ASP A 367 2.35 19.78 -5.57
CA ASP A 367 2.45 18.32 -5.52
C ASP A 367 1.59 17.68 -6.62
N ILE A 368 2.14 16.70 -7.33
CA ILE A 368 1.44 15.87 -8.33
C ILE A 368 1.15 14.50 -7.69
N THR A 369 0.22 14.51 -6.74
CA THR A 369 -0.25 13.29 -6.05
C THR A 369 -1.21 12.49 -6.93
N THR A 370 -1.39 11.19 -6.63
CA THR A 370 -2.42 10.35 -7.27
C THR A 370 -3.80 11.00 -7.21
N LYS A 371 -4.17 11.62 -6.08
CA LYS A 371 -5.45 12.33 -5.90
C LYS A 371 -5.59 13.49 -6.88
N LYS A 372 -4.55 14.29 -7.07
CA LYS A 372 -4.56 15.45 -7.99
C LYS A 372 -4.65 15.00 -9.45
N VAL A 373 -3.86 14.00 -9.84
CA VAL A 373 -3.91 13.44 -11.21
C VAL A 373 -5.32 12.97 -11.56
N PHE A 374 -6.04 12.33 -10.64
CA PHE A 374 -7.42 11.92 -10.91
C PHE A 374 -8.41 13.08 -10.91
N GLN A 375 -8.22 14.12 -10.11
CA GLN A 375 -9.04 15.32 -10.21
C GLN A 375 -8.89 16.00 -11.57
N ASP A 376 -7.67 16.03 -12.11
CA ASP A 376 -7.40 16.56 -13.44
C ASP A 376 -8.03 15.69 -14.53
N LEU A 377 -7.96 14.35 -14.39
CA LEU A 377 -8.59 13.40 -15.33
C LEU A 377 -10.12 13.48 -15.31
N ASP A 378 -10.73 13.71 -14.15
CA ASP A 378 -12.19 13.81 -14.01
C ASP A 378 -12.74 15.17 -14.45
N ALA A 379 -11.87 16.18 -14.67
CA ALA A 379 -12.24 17.51 -15.15
C ALA A 379 -12.29 17.62 -16.68
N ILE A 380 -11.82 16.60 -17.40
CA ILE A 380 -11.85 16.45 -18.86
C ILE A 380 -13.07 15.63 -19.25
#